data_AF-A0A962PX69-F1
#
_entry.id   AF-A0A962PX69-F1
#
_cell.length_a   1.000
_cell.length_b   1.000
_cell.length_c   1.000
_cell.angle_alpha   90.00
_cell.angle_beta   90.00
_cell.angle_gamma   90.00
#
_symmetry.space_group_name_H-M   'P 1'
#
loop_
_entity.id
_entity.type
_entity.pdbx_description
1 polymer ?
#
loop_
_entity_poly.entity_id
_entity_poly.type
_entity_poly.pdbx_seq_one_letter_code
_entity_poly.pdbx_strand_id
1 'polypeptide(L)'
;MNDNQLWQQAADDIHWFRAPTRLLDDSNPPFYRWYPDGVTNACFNAVDIHVEQGRGEQPAIIYDSPVTGTKRSYTFAQLLDQVSRCAGL
;
A
#
# COMPACT_ATOMS: atom_id res chain seq x y z
N MET A 1 9.07 -24.92 -9.36
CA MET A 1 8.00 -24.08 -9.93
C MET A 1 8.68 -22.75 -10.24
N ASN A 2 8.55 -22.22 -11.46
CA ASN A 2 9.25 -20.99 -11.85
C ASN A 2 8.48 -19.78 -11.29
N ASP A 3 8.49 -19.64 -9.95
CA ASP A 3 7.67 -18.70 -9.18
C ASP A 3 7.99 -17.22 -9.46
N ASN A 4 9.11 -16.94 -10.12
CA ASN A 4 9.50 -15.58 -10.48
C ASN A 4 8.43 -14.88 -11.33
N GLN A 5 7.73 -15.58 -12.23
CA GLN A 5 6.65 -14.95 -13.01
C GLN A 5 5.44 -14.58 -12.13
N LEU A 6 5.09 -15.41 -11.15
CA LEU A 6 4.01 -15.14 -10.21
C LEU A 6 4.33 -13.90 -9.36
N TRP A 7 5.54 -13.84 -8.82
CA TRP A 7 5.97 -12.72 -8.00
C TRP A 7 6.19 -11.44 -8.81
N GLN A 8 6.59 -11.55 -10.07
CA GLN A 8 6.60 -10.40 -10.97
C GLN A 8 5.19 -9.84 -11.18
N GLN A 9 4.21 -10.69 -11.47
CA GLN A 9 2.81 -10.25 -11.65
C GLN A 9 2.27 -9.58 -10.39
N ALA A 10 2.57 -10.13 -9.20
CA ALA A 10 2.18 -9.50 -7.94
C ALA A 10 2.85 -8.13 -7.73
N ALA A 11 4.08 -7.94 -8.22
CA ALA A 11 4.75 -6.64 -8.15
C ALA A 11 4.12 -5.60 -9.09
N ASP A 12 3.49 -6.02 -10.19
CA ASP A 12 2.81 -5.13 -11.15
C ASP A 12 1.53 -4.52 -10.56
N ASP A 13 0.93 -5.14 -9.54
CA ASP A 13 -0.23 -4.62 -8.80
C ASP A 13 0.12 -3.52 -7.78
N ILE A 14 1.42 -3.25 -7.59
CA ILE A 14 1.94 -2.28 -6.63
C ILE A 14 2.51 -1.08 -7.38
N HIS A 15 2.22 0.13 -6.88
CA HIS A 15 2.94 1.32 -7.32
C HIS A 15 4.35 1.34 -6.74
N TRP A 16 5.32 1.49 -7.64
CA TRP A 16 6.72 1.67 -7.32
C TRP A 16 7.20 3.03 -7.82
N PHE A 17 7.84 3.80 -6.95
CA PHE A 17 8.61 4.98 -7.37
C PHE A 17 9.87 4.57 -8.15
N ARG A 18 10.42 3.40 -7.81
CA ARG A 18 11.41 2.69 -8.61
C ARG A 18 11.07 1.21 -8.63
N ALA A 19 10.65 0.70 -9.78
CA ALA A 19 10.33 -0.72 -9.93
C ALA A 19 11.58 -1.60 -9.68
N PRO A 20 11.43 -2.72 -8.97
CA PRO A 20 12.53 -3.64 -8.71
C PRO A 20 12.97 -4.34 -10.01
N THR A 21 14.27 -4.51 -10.19
CA THR A 21 14.84 -5.29 -11.30
C THR A 21 15.16 -6.73 -10.90
N ARG A 22 15.28 -6.99 -9.59
CA ARG A 22 15.49 -8.32 -9.01
C ARG A 22 14.31 -8.67 -8.11
N LEU A 23 13.73 -9.86 -8.30
CA LEU A 23 12.59 -10.32 -7.50
C LEU A 23 13.02 -10.92 -6.17
N LEU A 24 13.97 -11.87 -6.22
CA LEU A 24 14.51 -12.54 -5.06
C LEU A 24 16.03 -12.44 -5.07
N ASP A 25 16.58 -12.00 -3.94
CA ASP A 25 17.97 -12.14 -3.58
C ASP A 25 18.16 -13.29 -2.59
N ASP A 26 18.72 -14.37 -3.10
CA ASP A 26 19.03 -15.62 -2.41
C ASP A 26 20.53 -15.83 -2.22
N SER A 27 21.36 -14.80 -2.46
CA SER A 27 22.83 -14.95 -2.42
C SER A 27 23.40 -15.15 -1.02
N ASN A 28 22.60 -14.98 0.04
CA ASN A 28 23.05 -15.13 1.43
C ASN A 28 22.01 -15.85 2.32
N PRO A 29 21.78 -17.16 2.15
CA PRO A 29 20.88 -17.91 3.03
C PRO A 29 21.35 -17.87 4.51
N PRO A 30 20.43 -17.75 5.50
CA PRO A 30 18.96 -17.72 5.37
C PRO A 30 18.37 -16.30 5.17
N PHE A 31 19.19 -15.29 4.86
CA PHE A 31 18.79 -13.88 4.73
C PHE A 31 18.33 -13.53 3.31
N TYR A 32 17.21 -14.11 2.89
CA TYR A 32 16.57 -13.79 1.62
C TYR A 32 16.00 -12.36 1.61
N ARG A 33 16.07 -11.67 0.46
CA ARG A 33 15.44 -10.36 0.27
C ARG A 33 14.55 -10.36 -0.95
N TRP A 34 13.33 -9.86 -0.80
CA TRP A 34 12.40 -9.68 -1.90
C TRP A 34 12.44 -8.23 -2.39
N TYR A 35 12.46 -8.04 -3.71
CA TYR A 35 12.47 -6.72 -4.36
C TYR A 35 13.54 -5.76 -3.80
N PRO A 36 14.80 -6.20 -3.62
CA PRO A 36 15.80 -5.49 -2.80
C PRO A 36 16.16 -4.10 -3.33
N ASP A 37 15.94 -3.84 -4.62
CA ASP A 37 16.23 -2.56 -5.28
C ASP A 37 14.97 -1.72 -5.55
N GLY A 38 13.78 -2.25 -5.26
CA GLY A 38 12.51 -1.56 -5.40
C GLY A 38 12.34 -0.45 -4.37
N VAL A 39 11.71 0.65 -4.78
CA VAL A 39 11.36 1.77 -3.88
C VAL A 39 9.86 2.01 -3.98
N THR A 40 9.17 1.89 -2.86
CA THR A 40 7.73 2.09 -2.74
C THR A 40 7.41 2.70 -1.37
N ASN A 41 6.16 3.10 -1.17
CA ASN A 41 5.61 3.51 0.10
C ASN A 41 4.28 2.78 0.33
N ALA A 42 4.15 2.14 1.50
CA ALA A 42 2.95 1.38 1.84
C ALA A 42 1.71 2.27 1.97
N CYS A 43 1.84 3.46 2.57
CA CYS A 43 0.74 4.42 2.69
C CYS A 43 0.29 4.93 1.32
N PHE A 44 1.24 5.24 0.44
CA PHE A 44 0.91 5.69 -0.92
C PHE A 44 0.05 4.67 -1.67
N ASN A 45 0.43 3.39 -1.61
CA ASN A 45 -0.34 2.31 -2.23
C ASN A 45 -1.70 2.07 -1.59
N ALA A 46 -1.83 2.32 -0.28
CA ALA A 46 -3.05 2.06 0.47
C ALA A 46 -4.05 3.23 0.44
N VAL A 47 -3.59 4.46 0.22
CA VAL A 47 -4.41 5.68 0.38
C VAL A 47 -4.23 6.64 -0.80
N ASP A 48 -3.04 7.20 -0.97
CA ASP A 48 -2.78 8.31 -1.88
C ASP A 48 -3.13 7.97 -3.34
N ILE A 49 -2.71 6.78 -3.81
CA ILE A 49 -2.94 6.33 -5.18
C ILE A 49 -4.43 6.29 -5.54
N HIS A 50 -5.29 5.99 -4.58
CA HIS A 50 -6.73 5.94 -4.81
C HIS A 50 -7.32 7.33 -4.96
N VAL A 51 -6.81 8.33 -4.24
CA VAL A 51 -7.18 9.74 -4.45
C VAL A 51 -6.70 10.21 -5.82
N GLU A 52 -5.45 9.94 -6.19
CA GLU A 52 -4.88 10.32 -7.50
C GLU A 52 -5.64 9.70 -8.67
N GLN A 53 -6.13 8.47 -8.53
CA GLN A 53 -6.95 7.76 -9.52
C GLN A 53 -8.42 8.22 -9.55
N GLY A 54 -8.76 9.32 -8.87
CA GLY A 54 -10.10 9.90 -8.88
C GLY A 54 -11.12 9.19 -7.97
N ARG A 55 -10.67 8.30 -7.08
CA ARG A 55 -11.53 7.58 -6.12
C ARG A 55 -11.60 8.29 -4.76
N GLY A 56 -11.28 9.58 -4.71
CA GLY A 56 -11.21 10.36 -3.47
C GLY A 56 -12.49 10.32 -2.62
N GLU A 57 -13.67 10.35 -3.25
CA GLU A 57 -14.98 10.29 -2.58
C GLU A 57 -15.44 8.87 -2.21
N GLN A 58 -14.71 7.84 -2.66
CA GLN A 58 -15.04 6.47 -2.29
C GLN A 58 -14.75 6.22 -0.80
N PRO A 59 -15.67 5.59 -0.06
CA PRO A 59 -15.40 5.13 1.31
C PRO A 59 -14.17 4.22 1.38
N ALA A 60 -13.19 4.61 2.20
CA ALA A 60 -11.98 3.85 2.49
C ALA A 60 -12.10 3.05 3.79
N ILE A 61 -12.66 3.68 4.83
CA ILE A 61 -12.90 3.05 6.14
C ILE A 61 -14.36 3.22 6.50
N ILE A 62 -14.98 2.14 6.96
CA ILE A 62 -16.28 2.14 7.64
C ILE A 62 -16.03 1.69 9.07
N TYR A 63 -16.13 2.62 10.00
CA TYR A 63 -16.04 2.37 11.43
C TYR A 63 -17.46 2.18 11.98
N ASP A 64 -17.75 0.97 12.48
CA ASP A 64 -19.00 0.63 13.16
C ASP A 64 -18.66 0.03 14.53
N SER A 65 -18.97 0.77 15.59
CA SER A 65 -18.74 0.34 16.97
C SER A 65 -20.08 0.08 17.66
N PRO A 66 -20.49 -1.19 17.83
CA PRO A 66 -21.75 -1.51 18.47
C PRO A 66 -21.77 -1.15 19.97
N VAL A 67 -20.60 -1.17 20.62
CA VAL A 67 -20.45 -0.84 22.05
C VAL A 67 -20.70 0.64 22.31
N THR A 68 -20.27 1.52 21.38
CA THR A 68 -20.44 2.97 21.52
C THR A 68 -21.60 3.53 20.69
N GLY A 69 -22.26 2.68 19.90
CA GLY A 69 -23.26 3.08 18.90
C GLY A 69 -22.71 4.00 17.79
N THR A 70 -21.39 4.18 17.70
CA THR A 70 -20.79 5.15 16.77
C THR A 70 -20.59 4.52 15.40
N LYS A 71 -21.12 5.19 14.38
CA LYS A 71 -20.88 4.88 12.97
C LYS A 71 -20.25 6.07 12.28
N ARG A 72 -19.12 5.84 11.61
CA ARG A 72 -18.42 6.85 10.80
C ARG A 72 -17.87 6.20 9.55
N SER A 73 -17.86 6.94 8.45
CA SER A 73 -17.15 6.53 7.25
C SER A 73 -16.18 7.64 6.88
N TYR A 74 -14.99 7.24 6.43
CA TYR A 74 -13.97 8.14 5.90
C TYR A 74 -13.76 7.79 4.44
N THR A 75 -13.85 8.79 3.58
CA THR A 75 -13.45 8.65 2.16
C THR A 75 -11.93 8.57 2.04
N PHE A 76 -11.40 8.15 0.89
CA PHE A 76 -9.95 8.16 0.65
C PHE A 76 -9.35 9.56 0.81
N ALA A 77 -10.03 10.61 0.33
CA ALA A 77 -9.56 11.99 0.48
C ALA A 77 -9.52 12.46 1.94
N GLN A 78 -10.52 12.10 2.74
CA GLN A 78 -10.55 12.39 4.17
C GLN A 78 -9.48 11.61 4.93
N LEU A 79 -9.30 10.32 4.59
CA LEU A 79 -8.28 9.48 5.20
C LEU A 79 -6.87 10.01 4.92
N LEU A 80 -6.62 10.44 3.67
CA LEU A 80 -5.35 11.06 3.28
C LEU A 80 -5.04 12.28 4.14
N ASP A 81 -5.96 13.23 4.26
CA ASP A 81 -5.77 14.44 5.10
C ASP A 81 -5.44 14.08 6.57
N GLN A 82 -6.16 13.11 7.15
CA GLN A 82 -5.93 12.70 8.54
C GLN A 82 -4.57 12.03 8.75
N VAL A 83 -4.17 11.13 7.83
CA VAL A 83 -2.87 10.43 7.92
C VAL A 83 -1.72 11.39 7.67
N SER A 84 -1.82 12.30 6.69
CA SER A 84 -0.80 13.32 6.42
C SER A 84 -0.57 14.23 7.61
N ARG A 85 -1.64 14.64 8.31
CA ARG A 85 -1.52 15.42 9.56
C ARG A 85 -0.82 14.63 10.66
N CYS A 86 -1.15 13.36 10.82
CA CYS A 86 -0.52 12.48 11.80
C CYS A 86 0.98 12.30 11.51
N ALA A 87 1.36 12.14 10.24
CA ALA A 87 2.75 11.98 9.83
C ALA A 87 3.58 13.25 9.93
N GLY A 88 2.95 14.43 9.91
CA GLY A 88 3.62 15.73 10.02
C GLY A 88 3.82 16.26 11.45
N LEU A 89 3.38 15.51 12.47
CA LEU A 89 3.64 15.79 13.90
C LEU A 89 5.07 15.40 14.29
#